data_AF-A0A2R5F5L6-F1
#
_entry.id   AF-A0A2R5F5L6-F1
#
_cell.length_a   1.000
_cell.length_b   1.000
_cell.length_c   1.000
_cell.angle_alpha   90.00
_cell.angle_beta   90.00
_cell.angle_gamma   90.00
#
_symmetry.space_group_name_H-M   'P 1'
#
loop_
_entity.id
_entity.type
_entity.pdbx_description
1 polymer ?
#
loop_
_entity_poly.entity_id
_entity_poly.type
_entity_poly.pdbx_seq_one_letter_code
_entity_poly.pdbx_strand_id
1 'polypeptide(L)'
;MRVEQHQATTINWLIGPDHSQLETTIAYEQVAIELTASVAKLEPDPYMAQGYRYALLEDFDHLYRYSALLDRLEGKDANNITQGYTDIVPGRPTFFHHRAPEHDLLRPYERDAALATKLHALTLTGGEYQTHDYYMNIGPQFADPMARQLYAEIASVESQHITHYGSMLNPEESPLEKLLLCEANEVWTYAACVDQEDNPRLKNLWECFLDYELGHFQMVLQLFKDMERRDPAEVLGSGELPDFIQFESHREFLRETVERESSMRKNSTEFVAETDEGASSIEYREVVNAEGSPSEMVSSTYSWTPGTELMRMAA
;
A
#
# COMPACT_ATOMS: atom_id res chain seq x y z
N MET A 1 -2.49 21.91 1.03
CA MET A 1 -2.79 23.20 0.35
C MET A 1 -3.23 22.91 -1.09
N ARG A 2 -3.26 23.86 -2.04
CA ARG A 2 -3.60 23.57 -3.47
C ARG A 2 -2.40 23.02 -4.25
N VAL A 3 -1.19 23.26 -3.77
CA VAL A 3 0.06 22.90 -4.46
C VAL A 3 0.20 21.37 -4.56
N GLU A 4 -0.20 20.67 -3.52
CA GLU A 4 -0.21 19.21 -3.37
C GLU A 4 -1.11 18.56 -4.42
N GLN A 5 -2.25 19.18 -4.72
CA GLN A 5 -3.08 18.73 -5.84
C GLN A 5 -2.37 18.90 -7.18
N HIS A 6 -1.60 19.98 -7.39
CA HIS A 6 -0.82 20.17 -8.61
C HIS A 6 0.37 19.21 -8.72
N GLN A 7 1.03 18.89 -7.59
CA GLN A 7 2.09 17.87 -7.53
C GLN A 7 1.53 16.49 -7.91
N ALA A 8 0.47 16.05 -7.24
CA ALA A 8 -0.21 14.79 -7.53
C ALA A 8 -0.67 14.72 -9.00
N THR A 9 -1.21 15.82 -9.54
CA THR A 9 -1.60 15.88 -10.97
C THR A 9 -0.40 15.73 -11.87
N THR A 10 0.70 16.44 -11.57
CA THR A 10 1.92 16.39 -12.38
C THR A 10 2.47 14.98 -12.44
N ILE A 11 2.59 14.30 -11.30
CA ILE A 11 3.13 12.93 -11.23
C ILE A 11 2.20 11.92 -11.89
N ASN A 12 0.90 11.94 -11.56
CA ASN A 12 -0.06 11.02 -12.18
C ASN A 12 -0.14 11.16 -13.70
N TRP A 13 0.14 12.35 -14.23
CA TRP A 13 0.09 12.63 -15.67
C TRP A 13 1.42 12.42 -16.39
N LEU A 14 2.45 11.92 -15.69
CA LEU A 14 3.64 11.35 -16.34
C LEU A 14 3.37 9.97 -16.94
N ILE A 15 2.31 9.29 -16.50
CA ILE A 15 1.89 7.99 -17.02
C ILE A 15 1.45 8.15 -18.49
N GLY A 16 1.87 7.21 -19.33
CA GLY A 16 1.55 7.20 -20.77
C GLY A 16 0.04 7.18 -21.02
N PRO A 17 -0.49 8.01 -21.96
CA PRO A 17 -1.93 8.08 -22.23
C PRO A 17 -2.49 6.84 -22.91
N ASP A 18 -1.63 5.92 -23.37
CA ASP A 18 -1.94 4.66 -24.01
C ASP A 18 -1.97 3.47 -23.03
N HIS A 19 -1.62 3.68 -21.76
CA HIS A 19 -1.79 2.67 -20.73
C HIS A 19 -3.28 2.42 -20.46
N SER A 20 -3.67 1.16 -20.44
CA SER A 20 -4.98 0.73 -19.98
C SER A 20 -5.13 0.98 -18.47
N GLN A 21 -6.39 0.97 -18.05
CA GLN A 21 -6.75 1.01 -16.63
C GLN A 21 -6.15 -0.17 -15.87
N LEU A 22 -6.13 -1.35 -16.49
CA LEU A 22 -5.63 -2.55 -15.86
C LEU A 22 -4.09 -2.58 -15.79
N GLU A 23 -3.39 -2.04 -16.78
CA GLU A 23 -1.94 -1.81 -16.69
C GLU A 23 -1.58 -0.85 -15.56
N THR A 24 -2.38 0.19 -15.36
CA THR A 24 -2.21 1.12 -14.25
C THR A 24 -2.47 0.43 -12.91
N THR A 25 -3.48 -0.44 -12.82
CA THR A 25 -3.69 -1.29 -11.63
C THR A 25 -2.48 -2.17 -11.33
N ILE A 26 -1.87 -2.84 -12.32
CA ILE A 26 -0.66 -3.63 -12.07
C ILE A 26 0.48 -2.76 -11.50
N ALA A 27 0.65 -1.53 -12.01
CA ALA A 27 1.66 -0.62 -11.49
C ALA A 27 1.36 -0.15 -10.05
N TYR A 28 0.08 0.08 -9.72
CA TYR A 28 -0.35 0.41 -8.36
C TYR A 28 -0.05 -0.73 -7.37
N GLU A 29 -0.41 -1.97 -7.74
CA GLU A 29 -0.13 -3.15 -6.92
C GLU A 29 1.37 -3.33 -6.69
N GLN A 30 2.19 -3.13 -7.74
CA GLN A 30 3.64 -3.19 -7.58
C GLN A 30 4.16 -2.14 -6.59
N VAL A 31 3.67 -0.90 -6.69
CA VAL A 31 4.08 0.18 -5.76
C VAL A 31 3.64 -0.14 -4.35
N ALA A 32 2.43 -0.64 -4.12
CA ALA A 32 1.95 -1.06 -2.79
C ALA A 32 2.89 -2.12 -2.19
N ILE A 33 3.26 -3.13 -2.98
CA ILE A 33 4.19 -4.19 -2.56
C ILE A 33 5.58 -3.64 -2.22
N GLU A 34 6.19 -2.86 -3.12
CA GLU A 34 7.56 -2.35 -2.92
C GLU A 34 7.64 -1.37 -1.75
N LEU A 35 6.67 -0.45 -1.66
CA LEU A 35 6.55 0.52 -0.59
C LEU A 35 6.38 -0.18 0.77
N THR A 36 5.40 -1.07 0.88
CA THR A 36 5.10 -1.78 2.14
C THR A 36 6.23 -2.71 2.53
N ALA A 37 6.90 -3.38 1.59
CA ALA A 37 8.08 -4.19 1.86
C ALA A 37 9.26 -3.36 2.41
N SER A 38 9.54 -2.19 1.79
CA SER A 38 10.58 -1.30 2.30
C SER A 38 10.25 -0.79 3.69
N VAL A 39 9.02 -0.33 3.93
CA VAL A 39 8.57 0.14 5.24
C VAL A 39 8.67 -0.97 6.28
N ALA A 40 8.22 -2.20 5.97
CA ALA A 40 8.30 -3.33 6.89
C ALA A 40 9.74 -3.70 7.29
N LYS A 41 10.72 -3.49 6.41
CA LYS A 41 12.16 -3.71 6.68
C LYS A 41 12.77 -2.61 7.55
N LEU A 42 12.32 -1.37 7.37
CA LEU A 42 12.83 -0.19 8.07
C LEU A 42 12.13 0.05 9.42
N GLU A 43 10.95 -0.52 9.63
CA GLU A 43 10.14 -0.29 10.83
C GLU A 43 10.83 -0.78 12.11
N PRO A 44 11.15 0.13 13.06
CA PRO A 44 11.79 -0.26 14.32
C PRO A 44 10.86 -0.96 15.31
N ASP A 45 9.54 -0.73 15.27
CA ASP A 45 8.58 -1.41 16.13
C ASP A 45 8.19 -2.79 15.56
N PRO A 46 8.53 -3.90 16.23
CA PRO A 46 8.24 -5.24 15.72
C PRO A 46 6.75 -5.53 15.47
N TYR A 47 5.86 -4.90 16.26
CA TYR A 47 4.42 -5.06 16.11
C TYR A 47 3.91 -4.32 14.85
N MET A 48 4.40 -3.10 14.62
CA MET A 48 4.05 -2.35 13.40
C MET A 48 4.63 -3.03 12.15
N ALA A 49 5.87 -3.51 12.23
CA ALA A 49 6.52 -4.29 11.17
C ALA A 49 5.70 -5.53 10.80
N GLN A 50 5.12 -6.21 11.81
CA GLN A 50 4.22 -7.34 11.57
C GLN A 50 2.91 -6.93 10.89
N GLY A 51 2.35 -5.76 11.22
CA GLY A 51 1.18 -5.21 10.52
C GLY A 51 1.45 -4.94 9.04
N TYR A 52 2.57 -4.31 8.73
CA TYR A 52 2.99 -4.08 7.34
C TYR A 52 3.16 -5.39 6.57
N ARG A 53 3.86 -6.39 7.13
CA ARG A 53 3.98 -7.71 6.49
C ARG A 53 2.63 -8.43 6.33
N TYR A 54 1.72 -8.27 7.29
CA TYR A 54 0.42 -8.92 7.25
C TYR A 54 -0.43 -8.43 6.07
N ALA A 55 -0.47 -7.12 5.84
CA ALA A 55 -1.22 -6.52 4.73
C ALA A 55 -0.49 -6.69 3.38
N LEU A 56 0.85 -6.62 3.37
CA LEU A 56 1.68 -6.89 2.18
C LEU A 56 1.35 -8.22 1.48
N LEU A 57 1.01 -9.25 2.24
CA LEU A 57 0.62 -10.55 1.70
C LEU A 57 -0.70 -10.52 0.93
N GLU A 58 -1.56 -9.53 1.20
CA GLU A 58 -2.82 -9.30 0.50
C GLU A 58 -2.55 -8.61 -0.84
N ASP A 59 -1.81 -7.48 -0.84
CA ASP A 59 -1.38 -6.76 -2.06
C ASP A 59 -0.63 -7.69 -3.02
N PHE A 60 0.25 -8.53 -2.46
CA PHE A 60 0.98 -9.51 -3.25
C PHE A 60 0.07 -10.52 -3.96
N ASP A 61 -1.04 -10.92 -3.33
CA ASP A 61 -2.05 -11.76 -3.99
C ASP A 61 -2.87 -10.96 -5.00
N HIS A 62 -3.21 -9.70 -4.71
CA HIS A 62 -3.94 -8.82 -5.64
C HIS A 62 -3.19 -8.63 -6.95
N LEU A 63 -1.87 -8.41 -6.91
CA LEU A 63 -1.03 -8.38 -8.11
C LEU A 63 -1.21 -9.66 -8.95
N TYR A 64 -1.23 -10.83 -8.32
CA TYR A 64 -1.46 -12.10 -9.01
C TYR A 64 -2.87 -12.17 -9.64
N ARG A 65 -3.91 -11.72 -8.92
CA ARG A 65 -5.30 -11.73 -9.43
C ARG A 65 -5.50 -10.75 -10.58
N TYR A 66 -4.98 -9.54 -10.48
CA TYR A 66 -5.03 -8.58 -11.58
C TYR A 66 -4.15 -8.98 -12.76
N SER A 67 -3.02 -9.67 -12.53
CA SER A 67 -2.21 -10.24 -13.61
C SER A 67 -2.99 -11.30 -14.41
N ALA A 68 -3.77 -12.13 -13.72
CA ALA A 68 -4.67 -13.08 -14.37
C ALA A 68 -5.79 -12.36 -15.16
N LEU A 69 -6.34 -11.26 -14.62
CA LEU A 69 -7.32 -10.45 -15.34
C LEU A 69 -6.72 -9.78 -16.59
N LEU A 70 -5.48 -9.29 -16.49
CA LEU A 70 -4.78 -8.64 -17.60
C LEU A 70 -4.52 -9.61 -18.76
N ASP A 71 -4.04 -10.81 -18.45
CA ASP A 71 -3.88 -11.89 -19.43
C ASP A 71 -5.23 -12.24 -20.08
N ARG A 72 -6.28 -12.38 -19.28
CA ARG A 72 -7.61 -12.76 -19.77
C ARG A 72 -8.23 -11.72 -20.69
N LEU A 73 -8.17 -10.43 -20.33
CA LEU A 73 -8.87 -9.37 -21.06
C LEU A 73 -8.04 -8.78 -22.19
N GLU A 74 -6.72 -8.69 -22.01
CA GLU A 74 -5.83 -7.97 -22.93
C GLU A 74 -4.75 -8.86 -23.55
N GLY A 75 -4.56 -10.10 -23.06
CA GLY A 75 -3.53 -11.01 -23.55
C GLY A 75 -2.11 -10.50 -23.31
N LYS A 76 -1.93 -9.64 -22.29
CA LYS A 76 -0.65 -9.02 -21.95
C LYS A 76 0.00 -9.73 -20.76
N ASP A 77 1.33 -9.85 -20.81
CA ASP A 77 2.11 -10.27 -19.65
C ASP A 77 2.35 -9.08 -18.72
N ALA A 78 1.83 -9.18 -17.49
CA ALA A 78 2.04 -8.20 -16.42
C ALA A 78 3.52 -8.01 -16.06
N ASN A 79 4.39 -9.00 -16.34
CA ASN A 79 5.82 -8.85 -16.09
C ASN A 79 6.51 -7.83 -17.02
N ASN A 80 5.86 -7.39 -18.10
CA ASN A 80 6.34 -6.24 -18.88
C ASN A 80 6.20 -4.91 -18.11
N ILE A 81 5.30 -4.89 -17.12
CA ILE A 81 5.03 -3.73 -16.25
C ILE A 81 5.89 -3.86 -14.99
N THR A 82 5.87 -5.03 -14.33
CA THR A 82 6.67 -5.26 -13.11
C THR A 82 8.16 -5.40 -13.39
N GLN A 83 8.54 -5.62 -14.65
CA GLN A 83 9.92 -5.71 -15.14
C GLN A 83 10.79 -6.73 -14.38
N GLY A 84 10.16 -7.74 -13.76
CA GLY A 84 10.85 -8.75 -12.95
C GLY A 84 11.33 -8.28 -11.57
N TYR A 85 11.00 -7.05 -11.16
CA TYR A 85 11.30 -6.53 -9.82
C TYR A 85 10.40 -7.16 -8.74
N THR A 86 9.17 -7.54 -9.10
CA THR A 86 8.20 -8.20 -8.23
C THR A 86 7.73 -9.51 -8.86
N ASP A 87 7.73 -10.58 -8.06
CA ASP A 87 7.28 -11.91 -8.49
C ASP A 87 5.75 -11.93 -8.69
N ILE A 88 5.28 -12.62 -9.73
CA ILE A 88 3.85 -12.80 -10.00
C ILE A 88 3.46 -14.24 -9.60
N VAL A 89 3.24 -14.44 -8.31
CA VAL A 89 2.79 -15.71 -7.72
C VAL A 89 1.75 -15.43 -6.63
N PRO A 90 0.93 -16.41 -6.24
CA PRO A 90 -0.07 -16.20 -5.18
C PRO A 90 0.57 -15.78 -3.85
N GLY A 91 -0.10 -14.87 -3.14
CA GLY A 91 0.22 -14.44 -1.78
C GLY A 91 -0.64 -15.17 -0.75
N ARG A 92 -1.17 -14.44 0.25
CA ARG A 92 -2.31 -14.97 1.01
C ARG A 92 -3.53 -14.89 0.10
N PRO A 93 -4.27 -15.98 -0.19
CA PRO A 93 -5.39 -15.93 -1.12
C PRO A 93 -6.45 -14.90 -0.72
N THR A 94 -6.92 -14.08 -1.66
CA THR A 94 -7.96 -13.06 -1.46
C THR A 94 -9.21 -13.58 -0.76
N PHE A 95 -9.56 -14.86 -1.01
CA PHE A 95 -10.63 -15.55 -0.28
C PHE A 95 -10.52 -15.37 1.25
N PHE A 96 -9.31 -15.37 1.81
CA PHE A 96 -9.06 -15.24 3.25
C PHE A 96 -8.91 -13.79 3.76
N HIS A 97 -8.94 -12.78 2.89
CA HIS A 97 -8.71 -11.39 3.28
C HIS A 97 -9.88 -10.79 4.06
N HIS A 98 -11.10 -11.18 3.68
CA HIS A 98 -12.33 -10.71 4.30
C HIS A 98 -12.36 -11.10 5.79
N ARG A 99 -12.52 -10.09 6.65
CA ARG A 99 -12.53 -10.23 8.11
C ARG A 99 -13.56 -9.30 8.73
N ALA A 100 -13.98 -9.61 9.95
CA ALA A 100 -14.94 -8.76 10.65
C ALA A 100 -14.28 -7.43 11.07
N PRO A 101 -15.01 -6.29 11.12
CA PRO A 101 -14.41 -4.96 11.34
C PRO A 101 -13.56 -4.82 12.60
N GLU A 102 -13.92 -5.51 13.70
CA GLU A 102 -13.15 -5.50 14.95
C GLU A 102 -11.79 -6.19 14.84
N HIS A 103 -11.56 -6.93 13.76
CA HIS A 103 -10.32 -7.66 13.45
C HIS A 103 -9.46 -6.94 12.39
N ASP A 104 -9.93 -5.82 11.85
CA ASP A 104 -9.13 -4.93 10.98
C ASP A 104 -8.08 -4.15 11.79
N LEU A 105 -8.41 -3.82 13.02
CA LEU A 105 -7.69 -2.86 13.85
C LEU A 105 -6.30 -3.33 14.27
N LEU A 106 -5.43 -2.34 14.47
CA LEU A 106 -4.16 -2.45 15.16
C LEU A 106 -4.15 -1.58 16.41
N ARG A 107 -3.16 -1.84 17.28
CA ARG A 107 -2.79 -0.89 18.32
C ARG A 107 -2.12 0.33 17.68
N PRO A 108 -2.53 1.55 18.05
CA PRO A 108 -1.84 2.75 17.61
C PRO A 108 -0.43 2.83 18.19
N TYR A 109 0.48 3.54 17.52
CA TYR A 109 1.79 3.84 18.09
C TYR A 109 1.66 4.78 19.30
N GLU A 110 2.58 4.68 20.25
CA GLU A 110 2.65 5.56 21.42
C GLU A 110 3.17 6.97 21.05
N ARG A 111 2.90 7.97 21.88
CA ARG A 111 3.27 9.37 21.56
C ARG A 111 4.78 9.56 21.37
N ASP A 112 5.58 8.77 22.09
CA ASP A 112 7.05 8.78 22.07
C ASP A 112 7.64 7.76 21.07
N ALA A 113 6.82 7.16 20.21
CA ALA A 113 7.29 6.31 19.12
C ALA A 113 8.30 7.03 18.23
N ALA A 114 9.19 6.26 17.61
CA ALA A 114 10.19 6.77 16.68
C ALA A 114 9.52 7.55 15.53
N LEU A 115 10.19 8.60 15.04
CA LEU A 115 9.67 9.38 13.92
C LEU A 115 9.41 8.48 12.70
N ALA A 116 10.29 7.51 12.43
CA ALA A 116 10.12 6.49 11.38
C ALA A 116 8.73 5.82 11.44
N THR A 117 8.34 5.28 12.59
CA THR A 117 7.04 4.62 12.79
C THR A 117 5.86 5.53 12.46
N LYS A 118 5.95 6.83 12.82
CA LYS A 118 4.90 7.81 12.52
C LYS A 118 4.80 8.08 11.00
N LEU A 119 5.94 8.26 10.34
CA LEU A 119 6.02 8.54 8.89
C LEU A 119 5.59 7.32 8.05
N HIS A 120 6.00 6.12 8.46
CA HIS A 120 5.59 4.85 7.85
C HIS A 120 4.06 4.68 7.86
N ALA A 121 3.43 4.85 9.04
CA ALA A 121 1.99 4.72 9.19
C ALA A 121 1.22 5.77 8.36
N LEU A 122 1.69 7.01 8.34
CA LEU A 122 1.08 8.08 7.51
C LEU A 122 1.19 7.77 6.02
N THR A 123 2.38 7.34 5.58
CA THR A 123 2.64 7.03 4.17
C THR A 123 1.75 5.90 3.67
N LEU A 124 1.67 4.77 4.38
CA LEU A 124 0.81 3.67 3.93
C LEU A 124 -0.67 4.02 4.03
N THR A 125 -1.10 4.70 5.10
CA THR A 125 -2.51 5.14 5.19
C THR A 125 -2.88 6.02 3.99
N GLY A 126 -2.02 6.96 3.60
CA GLY A 126 -2.22 7.80 2.42
C GLY A 126 -2.22 7.01 1.11
N GLY A 127 -1.28 6.07 0.97
CA GLY A 127 -1.20 5.16 -0.19
C GLY A 127 -2.49 4.36 -0.39
N GLU A 128 -3.04 3.78 0.67
CA GLU A 128 -4.27 2.99 0.58
C GLU A 128 -5.49 3.82 0.19
N TYR A 129 -5.60 5.05 0.69
CA TYR A 129 -6.66 5.95 0.20
C TYR A 129 -6.55 6.20 -1.30
N GLN A 130 -5.33 6.37 -1.83
CA GLN A 130 -5.12 6.57 -3.26
C GLN A 130 -5.48 5.32 -4.09
N THR A 131 -5.07 4.14 -3.64
CA THR A 131 -5.36 2.85 -4.31
C THR A 131 -6.86 2.54 -4.29
N HIS A 132 -7.49 2.62 -3.11
CA HIS A 132 -8.94 2.43 -2.96
C HIS A 132 -9.74 3.37 -3.86
N ASP A 133 -9.43 4.67 -3.84
CA ASP A 133 -10.15 5.66 -4.64
C ASP A 133 -9.97 5.40 -6.14
N TYR A 134 -8.80 4.92 -6.57
CA TYR A 134 -8.59 4.48 -7.94
C TYR A 134 -9.54 3.32 -8.29
N TYR A 135 -9.61 2.26 -7.47
CA TYR A 135 -10.48 1.11 -7.72
C TYR A 135 -11.96 1.47 -7.74
N MET A 136 -12.40 2.34 -6.84
CA MET A 136 -13.79 2.80 -6.80
C MET A 136 -14.22 3.59 -8.05
N ASN A 137 -13.28 4.27 -8.71
CA ASN A 137 -13.57 5.05 -9.92
C ASN A 137 -13.41 4.23 -11.22
N ILE A 138 -12.53 3.24 -11.21
CA ILE A 138 -12.13 2.48 -12.41
C ILE A 138 -12.91 1.18 -12.54
N GLY A 139 -13.10 0.43 -11.45
CA GLY A 139 -13.86 -0.83 -11.45
C GLY A 139 -15.24 -0.74 -12.14
N PRO A 140 -16.05 0.30 -11.89
CA PRO A 140 -17.35 0.47 -12.54
C PRO A 140 -17.31 0.70 -14.06
N GLN A 141 -16.15 1.08 -14.63
CA GLN A 141 -15.99 1.40 -16.05
C GLN A 141 -15.79 0.17 -16.94
N PHE A 142 -15.42 -0.98 -16.37
CA PHE A 142 -15.30 -2.22 -17.12
C PHE A 142 -16.68 -2.73 -17.60
N ALA A 143 -16.72 -3.15 -18.87
CA ALA A 143 -17.88 -3.84 -19.44
C ALA A 143 -17.91 -5.32 -19.04
N ASP A 144 -16.75 -5.92 -18.78
CA ASP A 144 -16.65 -7.31 -18.33
C ASP A 144 -17.16 -7.47 -16.89
N PRO A 145 -18.17 -8.33 -16.62
CA PRO A 145 -18.71 -8.51 -15.29
C PRO A 145 -17.71 -9.05 -14.27
N MET A 146 -16.78 -9.90 -14.71
CA MET A 146 -15.79 -10.52 -13.83
C MET A 146 -14.76 -9.49 -13.38
N ALA A 147 -14.33 -8.58 -14.26
CA ALA A 147 -13.50 -7.44 -13.89
C ALA A 147 -14.18 -6.59 -12.82
N ARG A 148 -15.45 -6.21 -13.03
CA ARG A 148 -16.21 -5.41 -12.05
C ARG A 148 -16.30 -6.10 -10.69
N GLN A 149 -16.50 -7.42 -10.68
CA GLN A 149 -16.56 -8.22 -9.46
C GLN A 149 -15.20 -8.28 -8.76
N LEU A 150 -14.10 -8.47 -9.50
CA LEU A 150 -12.75 -8.47 -8.92
C LEU A 150 -12.40 -7.13 -8.29
N TYR A 151 -12.61 -6.03 -9.02
CA TYR A 151 -12.37 -4.69 -8.47
C TYR A 151 -13.25 -4.42 -7.24
N ALA A 152 -14.50 -4.89 -7.22
CA ALA A 152 -15.37 -4.73 -6.06
C ALA A 152 -14.91 -5.55 -4.84
N GLU A 153 -14.45 -6.79 -5.05
CA GLU A 153 -13.90 -7.65 -3.98
C GLU A 153 -12.64 -7.01 -3.39
N ILE A 154 -11.67 -6.65 -4.24
CA ILE A 154 -10.39 -6.09 -3.81
C ILE A 154 -10.58 -4.69 -3.22
N ALA A 155 -11.41 -3.81 -3.79
CA ALA A 155 -11.72 -2.51 -3.17
C ALA A 155 -12.33 -2.64 -1.77
N SER A 156 -13.10 -3.71 -1.51
CA SER A 156 -13.57 -4.00 -0.16
C SER A 156 -12.42 -4.36 0.78
N VAL A 157 -11.38 -5.04 0.30
CA VAL A 157 -10.17 -5.35 1.07
C VAL A 157 -9.33 -4.09 1.28
N GLU A 158 -9.16 -3.22 0.28
CA GLU A 158 -8.45 -1.94 0.44
C GLU A 158 -9.10 -1.06 1.52
N SER A 159 -10.44 -1.11 1.64
CA SER A 159 -11.13 -0.43 2.74
C SER A 159 -10.74 -0.98 4.12
N GLN A 160 -10.49 -2.29 4.23
CA GLN A 160 -9.94 -2.91 5.44
C GLN A 160 -8.50 -2.46 5.68
N HIS A 161 -7.68 -2.25 4.63
CA HIS A 161 -6.30 -1.76 4.76
C HIS A 161 -6.25 -0.31 5.22
N ILE A 162 -7.13 0.54 4.71
CA ILE A 162 -7.32 1.92 5.22
C ILE A 162 -7.60 1.90 6.72
N THR A 163 -8.47 1.00 7.18
CA THR A 163 -8.78 0.85 8.61
C THR A 163 -7.59 0.28 9.39
N HIS A 164 -6.90 -0.70 8.82
CA HIS A 164 -5.72 -1.35 9.40
C HIS A 164 -4.60 -0.35 9.66
N TYR A 165 -4.10 0.33 8.64
CA TYR A 165 -3.05 1.33 8.77
C TYR A 165 -3.54 2.60 9.47
N GLY A 166 -4.75 3.06 9.18
CA GLY A 166 -5.33 4.23 9.83
C GLY A 166 -5.44 4.07 11.35
N SER A 167 -5.69 2.86 11.84
CA SER A 167 -5.72 2.55 13.27
C SER A 167 -4.33 2.51 13.94
N MET A 168 -3.23 2.48 13.16
CA MET A 168 -1.88 2.66 13.69
C MET A 168 -1.63 4.11 14.13
N LEU A 169 -2.34 5.09 13.56
CA LEU A 169 -2.15 6.50 13.87
C LEU A 169 -2.62 6.82 15.29
N ASN A 170 -1.81 7.57 16.04
CA ASN A 170 -2.12 7.87 17.43
C ASN A 170 -3.39 8.77 17.52
N PRO A 171 -4.42 8.35 18.29
CA PRO A 171 -5.66 9.11 18.40
C PRO A 171 -5.57 10.30 19.37
N GLU A 172 -4.53 10.38 20.18
CA GLU A 172 -4.32 11.44 21.19
C GLU A 172 -3.51 12.64 20.65
N GLU A 173 -2.95 12.53 19.45
CA GLU A 173 -2.26 13.64 18.79
C GLU A 173 -3.22 14.78 18.46
N SER A 174 -2.84 16.00 18.79
CA SER A 174 -3.59 17.20 18.46
C SER A 174 -3.66 17.38 16.93
N PRO A 175 -4.67 18.09 16.39
CA PRO A 175 -4.72 18.40 14.96
C PRO A 175 -3.45 19.10 14.44
N LEU A 176 -2.77 19.88 15.28
CA LEU A 176 -1.54 20.59 14.88
C LEU A 176 -0.29 19.69 14.99
N GLU A 177 -0.28 18.72 15.90
CA GLU A 177 0.71 17.63 15.92
C GLU A 177 0.59 16.79 14.64
N LYS A 178 -0.65 16.40 14.26
CA LYS A 178 -0.92 15.66 13.03
C LYS A 178 -0.52 16.45 11.79
N LEU A 179 -0.88 17.73 11.71
CA LEU A 179 -0.47 18.58 10.59
C LEU A 179 1.07 18.65 10.50
N LEU A 180 1.76 18.85 11.62
CA LEU A 180 3.23 18.89 11.65
C LEU A 180 3.86 17.57 11.17
N LEU A 181 3.30 16.42 11.58
CA LEU A 181 3.75 15.11 11.10
C LEU A 181 3.46 14.89 9.61
N CYS A 182 2.30 15.34 9.11
CA CYS A 182 1.99 15.26 7.69
C CYS A 182 2.99 16.05 6.84
N GLU A 183 3.29 17.31 7.21
CA GLU A 183 4.29 18.10 6.47
C GLU A 183 5.70 17.50 6.56
N ALA A 184 6.06 16.92 7.71
CA ALA A 184 7.32 16.18 7.85
C ALA A 184 7.35 14.93 6.95
N ASN A 185 6.21 14.24 6.82
CA ASN A 185 6.07 13.06 5.96
C ASN A 185 6.23 13.41 4.48
N GLU A 186 5.60 14.49 4.03
CA GLU A 186 5.75 15.00 2.66
C GLU A 186 7.21 15.36 2.33
N VAL A 187 7.91 16.05 3.25
CA VAL A 187 9.35 16.31 3.10
C VAL A 187 10.14 15.01 2.99
N TRP A 188 9.86 14.03 3.85
CA TRP A 188 10.56 12.75 3.87
C TRP A 188 10.33 11.93 2.59
N THR A 189 9.09 11.86 2.09
CA THR A 189 8.76 11.11 0.86
C THR A 189 9.34 11.77 -0.39
N TYR A 190 9.26 13.10 -0.54
CA TYR A 190 9.89 13.77 -1.68
C TYR A 190 11.41 13.72 -1.61
N ALA A 191 12.01 13.79 -0.41
CA ALA A 191 13.45 13.59 -0.25
C ALA A 191 13.89 12.19 -0.69
N ALA A 192 13.11 11.15 -0.35
CA ALA A 192 13.35 9.78 -0.82
C ALA A 192 13.33 9.69 -2.36
N CYS A 193 12.39 10.38 -3.02
CA CYS A 193 12.35 10.43 -4.50
C CYS A 193 13.56 11.17 -5.09
N VAL A 194 13.98 12.29 -4.50
CA VAL A 194 15.18 13.04 -4.96
C VAL A 194 16.44 12.19 -4.83
N ASP A 195 16.59 11.45 -3.72
CA ASP A 195 17.76 10.63 -3.45
C ASP A 195 17.94 9.53 -4.51
N GLN A 196 16.83 8.92 -4.95
CA GLN A 196 16.83 7.75 -5.83
C GLN A 196 16.62 8.05 -7.33
N GLU A 197 16.16 9.25 -7.70
CA GLU A 197 15.87 9.56 -9.10
C GLU A 197 17.15 9.84 -9.91
N ASP A 198 17.39 8.96 -10.89
CA ASP A 198 18.50 9.03 -11.84
C ASP A 198 18.19 9.91 -13.06
N ASN A 199 16.92 10.04 -13.46
CA ASN A 199 16.56 10.86 -14.61
C ASN A 199 16.65 12.34 -14.25
N PRO A 200 17.57 13.13 -14.85
CA PRO A 200 17.78 14.51 -14.41
C PRO A 200 16.55 15.41 -14.56
N ARG A 201 15.67 15.12 -15.53
CA ARG A 201 14.43 15.89 -15.71
C ARG A 201 13.43 15.61 -14.60
N LEU A 202 13.28 14.35 -14.19
CA LEU A 202 12.37 13.97 -13.11
C LEU A 202 12.95 14.38 -11.76
N LYS A 203 14.26 14.26 -11.57
CA LYS A 203 14.95 14.70 -10.35
C LYS A 203 14.70 16.18 -10.06
N ASN A 204 14.81 17.03 -11.08
CA ASN A 204 14.48 18.46 -10.96
C ASN A 204 13.01 18.72 -10.54
N LEU A 205 12.07 17.85 -10.92
CA LEU A 205 10.68 17.95 -10.46
C LEU A 205 10.56 17.59 -8.99
N TRP A 206 11.18 16.48 -8.58
CA TRP A 206 11.22 16.06 -7.18
C TRP A 206 11.89 17.09 -6.28
N GLU A 207 13.02 17.67 -6.70
CA GLU A 207 13.71 18.75 -5.98
C GLU A 207 12.82 19.99 -5.83
N CYS A 208 12.06 20.32 -6.89
CA CYS A 208 11.12 21.44 -6.84
C CYS A 208 9.97 21.17 -5.86
N PHE A 209 9.46 19.93 -5.80
CA PHE A 209 8.39 19.56 -4.87
C PHE A 209 8.90 19.51 -3.43
N LEU A 210 10.09 18.96 -3.22
CA LEU A 210 10.76 18.99 -1.93
C LEU A 210 10.94 20.43 -1.41
N ASP A 211 11.32 21.39 -2.25
CA ASP A 211 11.45 22.80 -1.86
C ASP A 211 10.09 23.40 -1.41
N TYR A 212 8.99 23.01 -2.05
CA TYR A 212 7.65 23.44 -1.65
C TYR A 212 7.29 22.89 -0.26
N GLU A 213 7.49 21.58 -0.05
CA GLU A 213 7.13 20.94 1.21
C GLU A 213 8.04 21.37 2.37
N LEU A 214 9.31 21.68 2.10
CA LEU A 214 10.16 22.35 3.09
C LEU A 214 9.58 23.71 3.49
N GLY A 215 9.06 24.48 2.54
CA GLY A 215 8.37 25.74 2.82
C GLY A 215 7.12 25.57 3.68
N HIS A 216 6.27 24.60 3.36
CA HIS A 216 5.07 24.28 4.14
C HIS A 216 5.41 23.79 5.55
N PHE A 217 6.38 22.89 5.67
CA PHE A 217 6.89 22.39 6.93
C PHE A 217 7.38 23.54 7.83
N GLN A 218 8.17 24.49 7.31
CA GLN A 218 8.61 25.65 8.10
C GLN A 218 7.44 26.52 8.58
N MET A 219 6.41 26.70 7.74
CA MET A 219 5.21 27.44 8.10
C MET A 219 4.44 26.75 9.24
N VAL A 220 4.22 25.45 9.14
CA VAL A 220 3.52 24.66 10.17
C VAL A 220 4.33 24.57 11.46
N LEU A 221 5.66 24.46 11.36
CA LEU A 221 6.55 24.48 12.51
C LEU A 221 6.45 25.81 13.29
N GLN A 222 6.37 26.94 12.59
CA GLN A 222 6.14 28.23 13.23
C GLN A 222 4.73 28.33 13.84
N LEU A 223 3.71 27.86 13.12
CA LEU A 223 2.32 27.82 13.61
C LEU A 223 2.21 26.97 14.89
N PHE A 224 2.87 25.82 14.95
CA PHE A 224 2.94 24.96 16.13
C PHE A 224 3.48 25.70 17.33
N LYS A 225 4.64 26.36 17.17
CA LYS A 225 5.26 27.17 18.23
C LYS A 225 4.36 28.30 18.72
N ASP A 226 3.66 28.96 17.81
CA ASP A 226 2.82 30.13 18.13
C ASP A 226 1.50 29.75 18.82
N MET A 227 0.90 28.62 18.43
CA MET A 227 -0.41 28.18 18.90
C MET A 227 -0.32 27.23 20.09
N GLU A 228 0.51 26.19 20.01
CA GLU A 228 0.64 25.17 21.05
C GLU A 228 1.65 25.59 22.12
N ARG A 229 2.53 26.56 21.83
CA ARG A 229 3.56 27.06 22.77
C ARG A 229 4.46 25.94 23.33
N ARG A 230 4.65 24.90 22.54
CA ARG A 230 5.45 23.70 22.84
C ARG A 230 6.63 23.59 21.86
N ASP A 231 7.61 22.76 22.22
CA ASP A 231 8.74 22.48 21.34
C ASP A 231 8.32 21.45 20.28
N PRO A 232 8.43 21.73 18.96
CA PRO A 232 8.17 20.73 17.92
C PRO A 232 8.98 19.43 18.07
N ALA A 233 10.14 19.48 18.74
CA ALA A 233 10.93 18.28 19.04
C ALA A 233 10.17 17.25 19.91
N GLU A 234 9.14 17.67 20.66
CA GLU A 234 8.24 16.75 21.37
C GLU A 234 7.46 15.82 20.42
N VAL A 235 7.25 16.25 19.17
CA VAL A 235 6.51 15.50 18.14
C VAL A 235 7.48 14.81 17.18
N LEU A 236 8.52 15.53 16.76
CA LEU A 236 9.47 15.14 15.71
C LEU A 236 10.73 14.43 16.24
N GLY A 237 10.89 14.32 17.56
CA GLY A 237 12.11 13.77 18.16
C GLY A 237 13.33 14.65 17.87
N SER A 238 14.44 14.04 17.41
CA SER A 238 15.66 14.77 17.03
C SER A 238 15.47 15.64 15.79
N GLY A 239 14.43 15.38 14.99
CA GLY A 239 14.22 16.00 13.68
C GLY A 239 15.15 15.47 12.58
N GLU A 240 15.96 14.44 12.87
CA GLU A 240 16.73 13.72 11.86
C GLU A 240 15.77 12.85 11.03
N LEU A 241 15.88 12.95 9.71
CA LEU A 241 15.09 12.12 8.82
C LEU A 241 15.52 10.65 8.98
N PRO A 242 14.57 9.72 9.15
CA PRO A 242 14.88 8.30 9.16
C PRO A 242 15.28 7.83 7.75
N ASP A 243 15.84 6.62 7.67
CA ASP A 243 16.18 5.98 6.40
C ASP A 243 14.99 6.04 5.43
N PHE A 244 15.26 6.35 4.17
CA PHE A 244 14.24 6.53 3.15
C PHE A 244 13.66 5.21 2.64
N ILE A 245 12.41 5.23 2.21
CA ILE A 245 11.79 4.14 1.43
C ILE A 245 12.67 3.84 0.21
N GLN A 246 12.95 2.55 -0.02
CA GLN A 246 13.76 2.07 -1.13
C GLN A 246 12.87 1.43 -2.20
N PHE A 247 12.80 2.06 -3.39
CA PHE A 247 12.11 1.51 -4.56
C PHE A 247 13.05 0.59 -5.33
N GLU A 248 13.17 -0.64 -4.82
CA GLU A 248 14.03 -1.69 -5.35
C GLU A 248 13.33 -3.05 -5.30
N SER A 249 13.96 -4.09 -5.86
CA SER A 249 13.41 -5.45 -5.76
C SER A 249 13.49 -5.98 -4.33
N HIS A 250 12.34 -6.29 -3.73
CA HIS A 250 12.24 -6.92 -2.39
C HIS A 250 11.92 -8.42 -2.45
N ARG A 251 12.23 -9.11 -3.57
CA ARG A 251 11.79 -10.50 -3.83
C ARG A 251 12.17 -11.52 -2.75
N GLU A 252 13.39 -11.46 -2.23
CA GLU A 252 13.83 -12.39 -1.17
C GLU A 252 13.00 -12.20 0.11
N PHE A 253 12.84 -10.94 0.52
CA PHE A 253 12.01 -10.58 1.68
C PHE A 253 10.54 -11.01 1.49
N LEU A 254 9.96 -10.79 0.31
CA LEU A 254 8.60 -11.21 -0.01
C LEU A 254 8.43 -12.72 0.05
N ARG A 255 9.36 -13.48 -0.55
CA ARG A 255 9.30 -14.95 -0.53
C ARG A 255 9.38 -15.51 0.88
N GLU A 256 10.28 -14.99 1.71
CA GLU A 256 10.36 -15.39 3.12
C GLU A 256 9.08 -15.05 3.89
N THR A 257 8.50 -13.88 3.63
CA THR A 257 7.26 -13.44 4.28
C THR A 257 6.08 -14.34 3.87
N VAL A 258 5.93 -14.64 2.58
CA VAL A 258 4.90 -15.56 2.06
C VAL A 258 5.05 -16.96 2.67
N GLU A 259 6.27 -17.49 2.72
CA GLU A 259 6.54 -18.82 3.27
C GLU A 259 6.20 -18.92 4.75
N ARG A 260 6.50 -17.87 5.53
CA ARG A 260 6.37 -17.90 7.00
C ARG A 260 5.01 -17.44 7.51
N GLU A 261 4.37 -16.49 6.83
CA GLU A 261 3.30 -15.68 7.41
C GLU A 261 1.97 -15.74 6.63
N SER A 262 1.89 -16.44 5.49
CA SER A 262 0.66 -16.57 4.68
C SER A 262 -0.55 -17.18 5.43
N SER A 263 -0.30 -18.09 6.38
CA SER A 263 -1.34 -18.70 7.23
C SER A 263 -1.75 -17.82 8.42
N MET A 264 -1.14 -16.66 8.61
CA MET A 264 -1.46 -15.78 9.73
C MET A 264 -2.89 -15.21 9.58
N ARG A 265 -3.58 -15.05 10.70
CA ARG A 265 -4.93 -14.48 10.82
C ARG A 265 -4.99 -13.41 11.90
N LYS A 266 -6.15 -12.77 12.03
CA LYS A 266 -6.39 -11.73 13.03
C LYS A 266 -7.39 -12.21 14.10
N ASN A 267 -7.10 -11.83 15.33
CA ASN A 267 -8.07 -11.87 16.42
C ASN A 267 -7.91 -10.59 17.24
N SER A 268 -8.84 -9.68 17.04
CA SER A 268 -8.76 -8.28 17.45
C SER A 268 -7.47 -7.65 16.90
N THR A 269 -6.66 -7.03 17.75
CA THR A 269 -5.38 -6.44 17.36
C THR A 269 -4.26 -7.46 17.16
N GLU A 270 -4.43 -8.70 17.61
CA GLU A 270 -3.37 -9.71 17.55
C GLU A 270 -3.29 -10.44 16.22
N PHE A 271 -2.06 -10.82 15.87
CA PHE A 271 -1.75 -11.72 14.76
C PHE A 271 -1.62 -13.14 15.29
N VAL A 272 -2.45 -14.06 14.80
CA VAL A 272 -2.65 -15.39 15.36
C VAL A 272 -2.56 -16.47 14.30
N ALA A 273 -2.45 -17.73 14.73
CA ALA A 273 -2.56 -18.88 13.83
C ALA A 273 -4.02 -19.05 13.35
N GLU A 274 -4.21 -19.81 12.26
CA GLU A 274 -5.55 -20.06 11.67
C GLU A 274 -6.55 -20.64 12.69
N THR A 275 -6.08 -21.46 13.62
CA THR A 275 -6.92 -22.10 14.65
C THR A 275 -7.49 -21.12 15.67
N ASP A 276 -6.88 -19.95 15.81
CA ASP A 276 -7.22 -18.95 16.82
C ASP A 276 -7.84 -17.68 16.21
N GLU A 277 -8.16 -17.73 14.90
CA GLU A 277 -8.83 -16.65 14.19
C GLU A 277 -10.14 -16.24 14.88
N GLY A 278 -10.44 -14.94 14.87
CA GLY A 278 -11.69 -14.43 15.39
C GLY A 278 -12.90 -15.08 14.73
N ALA A 279 -13.79 -15.69 15.53
CA ALA A 279 -14.95 -16.42 15.01
C ALA A 279 -15.86 -15.56 14.12
N SER A 280 -16.01 -14.27 14.45
CA SER A 280 -16.79 -13.34 13.61
C SER A 280 -16.16 -13.10 12.24
N SER A 281 -14.84 -13.16 12.08
CA SER A 281 -14.20 -13.13 10.75
C SER A 281 -14.55 -14.35 9.92
N ILE A 282 -14.60 -15.53 10.55
CA ILE A 282 -14.98 -16.76 9.86
C ILE A 282 -16.43 -16.66 9.38
N GLU A 283 -17.35 -16.29 10.27
CA GLU A 283 -18.77 -16.09 9.95
C GLU A 283 -18.97 -15.02 8.85
N TYR A 284 -18.27 -13.89 8.96
CA TYR A 284 -18.35 -12.81 7.97
C TYR A 284 -17.87 -13.29 6.59
N ARG A 285 -16.73 -13.98 6.54
CA ARG A 285 -16.15 -14.49 5.30
C ARG A 285 -17.00 -15.59 4.67
N GLU A 286 -17.65 -16.45 5.47
CA GLU A 286 -18.62 -17.42 4.96
C GLU A 286 -19.80 -16.75 4.24
N VAL A 287 -20.26 -15.60 4.75
CA VAL A 287 -21.34 -14.83 4.13
C VAL A 287 -20.87 -14.13 2.86
N VAL A 288 -19.74 -13.41 2.91
CA VAL A 288 -19.23 -12.67 1.74
C VAL A 288 -18.85 -13.60 0.60
N ASN A 289 -18.27 -14.76 0.90
CA ASN A 289 -17.83 -15.74 -0.09
C ASN A 289 -18.89 -16.81 -0.40
N ALA A 290 -20.14 -16.65 0.04
CA ALA A 290 -21.17 -17.69 -0.07
C ALA A 290 -21.45 -18.12 -1.53
N GLU A 291 -21.27 -17.20 -2.48
CA GLU A 291 -21.44 -17.44 -3.92
C GLU A 291 -20.11 -17.71 -4.66
N GLY A 292 -19.02 -17.87 -3.91
CA GLY A 292 -17.66 -17.96 -4.42
C GLY A 292 -16.90 -16.63 -4.34
N SER A 293 -15.68 -16.62 -4.88
CA SER A 293 -14.77 -15.47 -4.81
C SER A 293 -14.33 -15.06 -6.22
N PRO A 294 -14.59 -13.81 -6.65
CA PRO A 294 -14.18 -13.29 -7.96
C PRO A 294 -12.70 -13.48 -8.29
N SER A 295 -11.81 -13.23 -7.33
CA SER A 295 -10.37 -13.45 -7.44
C SER A 295 -10.01 -14.90 -7.75
N GLU A 296 -10.60 -15.86 -7.06
CA GLU A 296 -10.42 -17.29 -7.37
C GLU A 296 -10.98 -17.65 -8.76
N MET A 297 -12.13 -17.09 -9.15
CA MET A 297 -12.73 -17.35 -10.47
C MET A 297 -11.87 -16.81 -11.61
N VAL A 298 -11.38 -15.56 -11.50
CA VAL A 298 -10.51 -14.91 -12.49
C VAL A 298 -9.24 -15.72 -12.74
N SER A 299 -8.65 -16.25 -11.68
CA SER A 299 -7.33 -16.89 -11.71
C SER A 299 -7.39 -18.43 -11.76
N SER A 300 -8.58 -19.02 -11.81
CA SER A 300 -8.82 -20.49 -11.78
C SER A 300 -8.05 -21.32 -12.81
N THR A 301 -7.71 -20.74 -13.96
CA THR A 301 -6.93 -21.40 -15.03
C THR A 301 -5.62 -20.67 -15.33
N TYR A 302 -5.28 -19.69 -14.50
CA TYR A 302 -4.07 -18.89 -14.64
C TYR A 302 -2.93 -19.52 -13.86
N SER A 303 -1.76 -19.53 -14.48
CA SER A 303 -0.50 -19.83 -13.83
C SER A 303 0.56 -19.04 -14.59
N TRP A 304 1.20 -18.10 -13.91
CA TRP A 304 2.27 -17.32 -14.52
C TRP A 304 3.52 -18.19 -14.69
N THR A 305 4.19 -18.07 -15.83
CA THR A 305 5.43 -18.78 -16.13
C THR A 305 6.44 -17.82 -16.74
N PRO A 306 7.72 -17.83 -16.30
CA PRO A 306 8.75 -16.99 -16.90
C PRO A 306 8.94 -17.29 -18.39
N GLY A 307 8.97 -16.25 -19.22
CA GLY A 307 9.20 -16.34 -20.68
C GLY A 307 7.95 -16.00 -21.47
N THR A 308 7.99 -14.90 -22.20
CA THR A 308 6.83 -14.28 -22.86
C THR A 308 6.45 -14.83 -24.24
N GLU A 309 7.02 -15.92 -24.72
CA GLU A 309 6.71 -16.39 -26.07
C GLU A 309 6.63 -17.93 -26.19
N LEU A 310 5.41 -18.42 -26.48
CA LEU A 310 5.03 -19.69 -27.11
C LEU A 310 4.87 -21.00 -26.28
N MET A 311 3.67 -21.57 -26.47
CA MET A 311 3.18 -22.94 -26.25
C MET A 311 2.76 -23.37 -24.84
N ARG A 312 1.53 -23.00 -24.45
CA ARG A 312 0.68 -23.95 -23.71
C ARG A 312 0.13 -24.97 -24.71
N MET A 313 0.70 -26.18 -24.75
CA MET A 313 0.02 -27.31 -25.38
C MET A 313 -1.21 -27.64 -24.53
N ALA A 314 -2.40 -27.54 -25.12
CA ALA A 314 -3.62 -28.01 -24.48
C ALA A 314 -3.48 -29.50 -24.14
N ALA A 315 -3.69 -29.84 -22.85
CA ALA A 315 -3.89 -31.21 -22.40
C ALA A 315 -5.39 -31.54 -22.38
#